data_AF-A0A1M6J6K7-F1
#
_entry.id   AF-A0A1M6J6K7-F1
#
_cell.length_a   1.000
_cell.length_b   1.000
_cell.length_c   1.000
_cell.angle_alpha   90.00
_cell.angle_beta   90.00
_cell.angle_gamma   90.00
#
_symmetry.space_group_name_H-M   'P 1'
#
loop_
_entity.id
_entity.type
_entity.pdbx_description
1 polymer ?
#
loop_
_entity_poly.entity_id
_entity_poly.type
_entity_poly.pdbx_seq_one_letter_code
_entity_poly.pdbx_strand_id
1 'polypeptide(L)'
;MKHYDDKFKEQVIKECQEVGNISLVARRHDISKTTIFGWIKTYKKRGSVAPLPKDKDNRVKELEHRLNVVSIENDRLKKLVAEKELELLILRELRDRVNPK
;
A
#
# COMPACT_ATOMS: atom_id res chain seq x y z
N MET A 1 -20.83 -18.92 -1.36
CA MET A 1 -19.90 -17.82 -1.04
C MET A 1 -19.18 -17.44 -2.34
N LYS A 2 -19.23 -16.18 -2.80
CA LYS A 2 -18.53 -15.77 -4.03
C LYS A 2 -17.02 -15.93 -3.81
N HIS A 3 -16.33 -16.66 -4.68
CA HIS A 3 -14.88 -16.79 -4.67
C HIS A 3 -14.27 -15.72 -5.56
N TYR A 4 -13.28 -15.02 -5.03
CA TYR A 4 -12.53 -14.00 -5.75
C TYR A 4 -11.08 -14.43 -5.83
N ASP A 5 -10.47 -14.25 -7.00
CA ASP A 5 -9.05 -14.47 -7.19
C ASP A 5 -8.22 -13.49 -6.37
N ASP A 6 -7.04 -13.90 -5.93
CA ASP A 6 -6.19 -13.07 -5.09
C ASP A 6 -5.67 -11.84 -5.84
N LYS A 7 -5.37 -11.94 -7.15
CA LYS A 7 -4.97 -10.77 -7.95
C LYS A 7 -6.08 -9.73 -8.01
N PHE A 8 -7.32 -10.19 -8.17
CA PHE A 8 -8.48 -9.29 -8.20
C PHE A 8 -8.67 -8.60 -6.85
N LYS A 9 -8.54 -9.32 -5.73
CA LYS A 9 -8.60 -8.72 -4.39
C LYS A 9 -7.50 -7.65 -4.21
N GLU A 10 -6.27 -7.93 -4.65
CA GLU A 10 -5.16 -6.97 -4.57
C GLU A 10 -5.40 -5.73 -5.42
N GLN A 11 -5.94 -5.89 -6.63
CA GLN A 11 -6.35 -4.77 -7.48
C GLN A 11 -7.40 -3.88 -6.80
N VAL A 12 -8.45 -4.48 -6.22
CA VAL A 12 -9.51 -3.75 -5.52
C VAL A 12 -8.96 -3.01 -4.30
N ILE A 13 -8.03 -3.61 -3.55
CA ILE A 13 -7.39 -2.96 -2.39
C ILE A 13 -6.54 -1.77 -2.85
N LYS A 14 -5.74 -1.93 -3.92
CA LYS A 14 -4.92 -0.85 -4.47
C LYS A 14 -5.79 0.32 -4.91
N GLU A 15 -6.87 0.05 -5.63
CA GLU A 15 -7.83 1.09 -6.03
C GLU A 15 -8.46 1.78 -4.82
N CYS A 16 -8.79 1.05 -3.75
CA CYS A 16 -9.28 1.65 -2.51
C CYS A 16 -8.25 2.59 -1.86
N GLN A 17 -6.95 2.27 -1.94
CA GLN A 17 -5.88 3.11 -1.40
C GLN A 17 -5.67 4.37 -2.23
N GLU A 18 -5.75 4.26 -3.56
CA GLU A 18 -5.59 5.39 -4.49
C GLU A 18 -6.78 6.36 -4.43
N VAL A 19 -8.01 5.83 -4.41
CA VAL A 19 -9.24 6.64 -4.43
C VAL A 19 -9.59 7.18 -3.04
N GLY A 20 -9.21 6.47 -1.97
CA GLY A 20 -9.56 6.83 -0.59
C GLY A 20 -11.05 6.64 -0.24
N ASN A 21 -11.87 6.09 -1.15
CA ASN A 21 -13.30 5.85 -0.93
C ASN A 21 -13.72 4.40 -1.23
N ILE A 22 -13.72 3.58 -0.18
CA ILE A 22 -14.10 2.16 -0.24
C ILE A 22 -15.55 1.97 -0.70
N SER A 23 -16.47 2.89 -0.37
CA SER A 23 -17.88 2.75 -0.76
C SER A 23 -18.08 2.89 -2.26
N LEU A 24 -17.29 3.74 -2.91
CA LEU A 24 -17.32 3.93 -4.36
C LEU A 24 -16.78 2.68 -5.08
N VAL A 25 -15.62 2.20 -4.65
CA VAL A 25 -14.99 0.99 -5.24
C VAL A 25 -15.87 -0.24 -5.04
N ALA A 26 -16.48 -0.40 -3.87
CA ALA A 26 -17.45 -1.46 -3.58
C ALA A 26 -18.60 -1.50 -4.59
N ARG A 27 -19.19 -0.34 -4.90
CA ARG A 27 -20.28 -0.23 -5.89
C ARG A 27 -19.81 -0.54 -7.31
N ARG A 28 -18.61 -0.07 -7.68
CA ARG A 28 -18.03 -0.29 -9.03
C ARG A 28 -17.83 -1.77 -9.35
N HIS A 29 -17.45 -2.56 -8.35
CA HIS A 29 -17.15 -4.00 -8.51
C HIS A 29 -18.30 -4.92 -8.08
N ASP A 30 -19.44 -4.38 -7.65
CA ASP A 30 -20.56 -5.16 -7.05
C ASP A 30 -20.13 -6.06 -5.88
N ILE A 31 -19.32 -5.49 -4.97
CA ILE A 31 -18.79 -6.18 -3.79
C ILE A 31 -19.25 -5.46 -2.53
N SER A 32 -19.63 -6.22 -1.50
CA SER A 32 -20.00 -5.61 -0.23
C SER A 32 -18.79 -4.89 0.40
N LYS A 33 -19.01 -3.71 1.00
CA LYS A 33 -17.96 -2.97 1.71
C LYS A 33 -17.28 -3.84 2.77
N THR A 34 -18.07 -4.62 3.50
CA THR A 34 -17.59 -5.53 4.56
C THR A 34 -16.60 -6.55 4.03
N THR A 35 -16.83 -7.08 2.82
CA THR A 35 -15.91 -8.00 2.15
C THR A 35 -14.58 -7.31 1.86
N ILE A 36 -14.60 -6.10 1.27
CA ILE A 36 -13.39 -5.33 0.98
C ILE A 36 -12.65 -4.97 2.27
N PHE A 37 -13.35 -4.56 3.34
CA PHE A 37 -12.74 -4.31 4.64
C PHE A 37 -12.03 -5.55 5.19
N GLY A 38 -12.61 -6.74 5.02
CA GLY A 38 -11.98 -8.00 5.40
C GLY A 38 -10.67 -8.26 4.63
N TRP A 39 -10.64 -7.95 3.33
CA TRP A 39 -9.43 -8.07 2.52
C TRP A 39 -8.38 -7.05 2.92
N ILE A 40 -8.75 -5.78 3.10
CA ILE A 40 -7.84 -4.72 3.57
C ILE A 40 -7.24 -5.09 4.92
N LYS A 41 -8.06 -5.61 5.86
CA LYS A 41 -7.57 -6.06 7.17
C LYS A 41 -6.57 -7.20 7.05
N THR A 42 -6.82 -8.16 6.15
CA THR A 42 -5.91 -9.29 5.89
C THR A 42 -4.60 -8.80 5.27
N TYR A 43 -4.69 -7.93 4.27
CA TYR A 43 -3.56 -7.31 3.60
C TYR A 43 -2.69 -6.52 4.57
N LYS A 44 -3.28 -5.65 5.41
CA LYS A 44 -2.54 -4.88 6.43
C LYS A 44 -1.80 -5.77 7.43
N LYS A 45 -2.35 -6.95 7.75
CA LYS A 45 -1.71 -7.89 8.70
C LYS A 45 -0.56 -8.68 8.08
N ARG A 46 -0.65 -9.02 6.79
CA ARG A 46 0.24 -10.02 6.16
C ARG A 46 1.05 -9.49 4.96
N GLY A 47 0.79 -8.26 4.52
CA GLY A 47 1.34 -7.68 3.28
C GLY A 47 0.71 -8.22 1.99
N SER A 48 -0.15 -9.24 2.07
CA SER A 48 -0.90 -9.79 0.92
C SER A 48 -2.22 -10.40 1.42
N VAL A 49 -3.19 -10.49 0.51
CA VAL A 49 -4.43 -11.26 0.71
C VAL A 49 -4.21 -12.76 0.58
N ALA A 50 -3.20 -13.16 -0.19
CA ALA A 50 -2.86 -14.56 -0.41
C ALA A 50 -2.25 -15.15 0.87
N PRO A 51 -2.74 -16.32 1.33
CA PRO A 51 -2.16 -17.00 2.47
C PRO A 51 -0.74 -17.47 2.14
N LEU A 52 0.09 -17.58 3.17
CA LEU A 52 1.40 -18.22 3.01
C LEU A 52 1.23 -19.71 2.66
N PRO A 53 2.16 -20.30 1.88
CA PRO A 53 2.22 -21.73 1.67
C PRO A 53 2.22 -22.51 2.99
N LYS A 54 1.60 -23.70 2.98
CA LYS A 54 1.62 -24.61 4.14
C LYS A 54 2.96 -25.31 4.29
N ASP A 55 3.56 -25.66 3.15
CA ASP A 55 4.89 -26.25 3.09
C ASP A 55 5.94 -25.27 3.65
N LYS A 56 6.85 -25.79 4.47
CA LYS A 56 7.80 -24.94 5.23
C LYS A 56 8.80 -24.27 4.31
N ASP A 57 9.36 -24.99 3.36
CA ASP A 57 10.41 -24.46 2.47
C ASP A 57 9.84 -23.39 1.54
N ASN A 58 8.68 -23.67 0.94
CA ASN A 58 7.99 -22.67 0.11
C ASN A 58 7.53 -21.46 0.93
N ARG A 59 7.14 -21.65 2.19
CA ARG A 59 6.78 -20.54 3.09
C ARG A 59 7.97 -19.65 3.42
N VAL A 60 9.15 -20.23 3.65
CA VAL A 60 10.37 -19.45 3.89
C VAL A 60 10.72 -18.63 2.65
N LYS A 61 10.75 -19.27 1.47
CA LYS A 61 11.00 -18.58 0.19
C LYS A 61 10.03 -17.42 -0.07
N GLU A 62 8.74 -17.64 0.18
CA GLU A 62 7.71 -16.60 0.02
C GLU A 62 7.91 -15.44 1.01
N LEU A 63 8.30 -15.74 2.27
CA LEU A 63 8.60 -14.71 3.26
C LEU A 63 9.85 -13.90 2.90
N GLU A 64 10.91 -14.56 2.44
CA GLU A 64 12.13 -13.90 1.94
C GLU A 64 11.82 -12.99 0.75
N HIS A 65 11.00 -13.48 -0.20
CA HIS A 65 10.57 -12.69 -1.35
C HIS A 65 9.79 -11.45 -0.91
N ARG A 66 8.79 -11.60 -0.04
CA ARG A 66 8.01 -10.48 0.51
C ARG A 66 8.88 -9.49 1.27
N LEU A 67 9.84 -9.98 2.07
CA LEU A 67 10.76 -9.13 2.82
C LEU A 67 11.62 -8.29 1.86
N ASN A 68 12.16 -8.89 0.81
CA ASN A 68 12.95 -8.19 -0.19
C ASN A 68 12.14 -7.09 -0.90
N VAL A 69 10.92 -7.41 -1.34
CA VAL A 69 10.02 -6.42 -1.98
C VAL A 69 9.73 -5.25 -1.04
N VAL A 70 9.40 -5.53 0.23
CA VAL A 70 9.13 -4.48 1.23
C VAL A 70 10.38 -3.65 1.52
N SER A 71 11.56 -4.25 1.57
CA SER A 71 12.83 -3.54 1.77
C SER A 71 13.12 -2.57 0.62
N ILE A 72 12.96 -3.02 -0.62
CA ILE A 72 13.16 -2.18 -1.82
C ILE A 72 12.19 -0.99 -1.82
N GLU A 73 10.91 -1.24 -1.54
CA GLU A 73 9.91 -0.17 -1.49
C GLU A 73 10.18 0.81 -0.34
N ASN A 74 10.66 0.31 0.81
CA ASN A 74 11.04 1.17 1.94
C ASN A 74 12.19 2.12 1.56
N ASP A 75 13.22 1.61 0.87
CA ASP A 75 14.34 2.43 0.42
C ASP A 75 13.90 3.46 -0.61
N ARG A 76 12.98 3.10 -1.51
CA ARG A 76 12.38 4.04 -2.46
C ARG A 76 11.58 5.14 -1.76
N LEU A 77 10.75 4.78 -0.78
CA LEU A 77 9.95 5.75 -0.02
C LEU A 77 10.84 6.68 0.81
N LYS A 78 11.91 6.17 1.44
CA LYS A 78 12.90 7.00 2.14
C LYS A 78 13.54 8.05 1.24
N LYS A 79 13.93 7.67 0.01
CA LYS A 79 14.47 8.62 -0.97
C LYS A 79 13.45 9.71 -1.34
N LEU A 80 12.22 9.32 -1.64
CA LEU A 80 11.16 10.27 -1.96
C LEU A 80 10.87 11.25 -0.81
N VAL A 81 10.87 10.76 0.44
CA VAL A 81 10.71 11.61 1.62
C VAL A 81 11.86 12.61 1.73
N ALA A 82 13.11 12.16 1.60
CA ALA A 82 14.28 13.04 1.66
C ALA A 82 14.24 14.13 0.56
N GLU A 83 13.85 13.77 -0.67
CA GLU A 83 13.67 14.71 -1.77
C GLU A 83 12.61 15.78 -1.43
N LYS A 84 11.48 15.37 -0.86
CA LYS A 84 10.39 16.27 -0.47
C LYS A 84 10.75 17.16 0.72
N GLU A 85 11.50 16.65 1.68
CA GLU A 85 12.02 17.44 2.80
C GLU A 85 12.99 18.53 2.31
N LEU A 86 13.87 18.20 1.36
CA LEU A 86 14.77 19.18 0.73
C LEU A 86 14.00 20.28 -0.01
N GLU A 87 13.00 19.90 -0.81
CA GLU A 87 12.12 20.85 -1.51
C GLU A 87 11.43 21.81 -0.53
N LEU A 88 10.92 21.29 0.59
CA LEU A 88 10.30 22.10 1.64
C LEU A 88 11.27 23.07 2.32
N LEU A 89 12.53 22.65 2.55
CA LEU A 89 13.56 23.50 3.13
C LEU A 89 13.86 24.69 2.21
N ILE A 90 14.05 24.44 0.92
CA ILE A 90 14.30 25.49 -0.08
C ILE A 90 13.12 26.46 -0.15
N LEU A 91 11.88 25.96 -0.20
CA LEU A 91 10.69 26.81 -0.24
C LEU A 91 10.55 27.70 1.01
N ARG A 92 10.90 27.19 2.19
CA ARG A 92 10.91 27.98 3.43
C ARG A 92 11.96 29.08 3.39
N GLU A 93 13.17 28.76 2.95
CA GLU A 93 14.24 29.74 2.81
C GLU A 93 13.88 30.86 1.83
N LEU A 94 13.29 30.53 0.67
CA LEU A 94 12.84 31.52 -0.32
C LEU A 94 11.76 32.44 0.25
N ARG A 95 10.77 31.88 0.95
CA ARG A 95 9.71 32.67 1.59
C ARG A 95 10.29 33.64 2.62
N ASP A 96 11.21 33.17 3.45
CA ASP A 96 11.78 33.96 4.55
C ASP A 96 12.71 35.08 4.00
N ARG A 97 13.32 34.88 2.82
CA ARG A 97 14.06 35.94 2.09
C ARG A 97 13.15 37.00 1.46
N VAL A 98 11.96 36.62 0.97
CA VAL A 98 11.01 37.54 0.30
C VAL A 98 10.23 38.39 1.32
N ASN A 99 10.05 37.91 2.55
CA ASN A 99 9.37 38.65 3.62
C ASN A 99 10.30 38.81 4.84
N PRO A 100 11.40 39.57 4.71
CA PRO A 100 12.27 39.86 5.84
C PRO A 100 11.48 40.63 6.90
N LYS A 101 11.61 40.23 8.16
CA LYS A 101 11.09 41.01 9.29
C LYS A 101 11.77 42.38 9.37
#